data_AF-A0A4Y2M2G2-F1
#
_entry.id   AF-A0A4Y2M2G2-F1
#
_cell.length_a   1.000
_cell.length_b   1.000
_cell.length_c   1.000
_cell.angle_alpha   90.00
_cell.angle_beta   90.00
_cell.angle_gamma   90.00
#
_symmetry.space_group_name_H-M   'P 1'
#
loop_
_entity.id
_entity.type
_entity.pdbx_description
1 polymer ?
#
loop_
_entity_poly.entity_id
_entity_poly.type
_entity_poly.pdbx_seq_one_letter_code
_entity_poly.pdbx_strand_id
1 'polypeptide(L)'
;MDDILIWESTQEEHDQRLTEICKRLKNSGMTFNGKKCISSQTFIKFLGHIIDGQGIHPDPDKIAAIENYQPPTNKKELKQLLGMANYLARFVPNYSDILFPLTSMLSNKVWEAPQEAAFQKLKKYCRQILC
;
A
#
# COMPACT_ATOMS: atom_id res chain seq x y z
N MET A 1 -4.49 -2.92 -16.71
CA MET A 1 -5.11 -2.79 -15.37
C MET A 1 -6.22 -3.80 -15.42
N ASP A 2 -6.09 -4.88 -14.66
CA ASP A 2 -6.81 -6.11 -14.95
C ASP A 2 -7.71 -6.55 -13.77
N ASP A 3 -7.68 -5.78 -12.68
CA ASP A 3 -8.44 -6.03 -11.45
C ASP A 3 -9.64 -5.08 -11.35
N ILE A 4 -10.79 -5.62 -10.93
CA ILE A 4 -12.04 -4.88 -10.74
C ILE A 4 -12.45 -5.00 -9.27
N LEU A 5 -12.70 -3.86 -8.62
CA LEU A 5 -13.26 -3.80 -7.28
C LEU A 5 -14.74 -3.42 -7.37
N ILE A 6 -15.60 -4.18 -6.69
CA ILE A 6 -17.04 -3.96 -6.62
C ILE A 6 -17.41 -3.78 -5.15
N TRP A 7 -18.16 -2.74 -4.82
CA TRP A 7 -18.60 -2.45 -3.46
C TRP A 7 -20.00 -1.83 -3.49
N GLU A 8 -20.79 -2.08 -2.44
CA GLU A 8 -22.08 -1.45 -2.14
C GLU A 8 -22.36 -1.46 -0.63
N SER A 9 -23.37 -0.73 -0.19
CA SER A 9 -23.75 -0.64 1.22
C SER A 9 -24.54 -1.86 1.72
N THR A 10 -25.22 -2.55 0.80
CA THR A 10 -26.00 -3.76 1.11
C THR A 10 -25.61 -4.94 0.21
N GLN A 11 -25.84 -6.16 0.70
CA GLN A 11 -25.58 -7.38 -0.07
C GLN A 11 -26.45 -7.45 -1.34
N GLU A 12 -27.70 -6.99 -1.25
CA GLU A 12 -28.63 -7.00 -2.39
C GLU A 12 -28.14 -6.08 -3.52
N GLU A 13 -27.78 -4.83 -3.20
CA GLU A 13 -27.21 -3.90 -4.18
C GLU A 13 -25.90 -4.45 -4.76
N HIS A 14 -25.05 -5.04 -3.92
CA HIS A 14 -23.78 -5.64 -4.35
C HIS A 14 -24.02 -6.73 -5.40
N ASP A 15 -24.96 -7.65 -5.15
CA ASP A 15 -25.25 -8.78 -6.04
C ASP A 15 -25.90 -8.33 -7.36
N GLN A 16 -26.73 -7.29 -7.30
CA GLN A 16 -27.28 -6.64 -8.49
C GLN A 16 -26.16 -6.03 -9.34
N ARG A 17 -25.25 -5.25 -8.74
CA ARG A 17 -24.10 -4.64 -9.42
C ARG A 17 -23.14 -5.68 -9.99
N LEU A 18 -22.83 -6.72 -9.23
CA LEU A 18 -21.99 -7.84 -9.69
C LEU A 18 -22.60 -8.51 -10.92
N THR A 19 -23.90 -8.79 -10.88
CA THR A 19 -24.63 -9.39 -12.01
C THR A 19 -24.57 -8.52 -13.27
N GLU A 20 -24.72 -7.21 -13.13
CA GLU A 20 -24.63 -6.28 -14.25
C GLU A 20 -23.22 -6.25 -14.86
N ILE A 21 -22.19 -6.16 -14.02
CA ILE A 21 -20.79 -6.15 -14.46
C ILE A 21 -20.44 -7.44 -15.20
N CYS A 22 -20.84 -8.59 -14.67
CA CYS A 22 -20.64 -9.88 -15.32
C CYS A 22 -21.31 -9.96 -16.70
N LYS A 23 -22.53 -9.42 -16.85
CA LYS A 23 -23.22 -9.34 -18.14
C LYS A 23 -22.45 -8.49 -19.14
N ARG A 24 -22.02 -7.29 -18.73
CA ARG A 24 -21.27 -6.36 -19.60
C ARG A 24 -19.96 -6.97 -20.08
N LEU A 25 -19.21 -7.61 -19.18
CA LEU A 25 -17.92 -8.23 -19.51
C LEU A 25 -18.07 -9.45 -20.39
N LYS A 26 -19.11 -10.27 -20.17
CA LYS A 26 -19.44 -11.36 -21.08
C LYS A 26 -19.75 -10.85 -22.48
N ASN A 27 -20.50 -9.76 -22.59
CA ASN A 27 -20.85 -9.16 -23.89
C ASN A 27 -19.65 -8.53 -24.61
N SER A 28 -18.61 -8.10 -23.88
CA SER A 28 -17.36 -7.61 -24.46
C SER A 28 -16.35 -8.71 -24.76
N GLY A 29 -16.70 -10.00 -24.56
CA GLY A 29 -15.79 -11.13 -24.78
C GLY A 29 -14.69 -11.29 -23.72
N MET A 30 -14.79 -10.58 -22.59
CA MET A 30 -13.86 -10.73 -21.47
C MET A 30 -14.25 -11.91 -20.58
N THR A 31 -13.24 -12.61 -20.07
CA THR A 31 -13.43 -13.74 -19.15
C THR A 31 -12.64 -13.53 -17.86
N PHE A 32 -13.16 -14.05 -16.75
CA PHE A 32 -12.50 -14.00 -15.46
C PHE A 32 -11.87 -15.34 -15.10
N ASN A 33 -10.77 -15.28 -14.37
CA ASN A 33 -10.30 -16.45 -13.64
C ASN A 33 -11.14 -16.58 -12.35
N GLY A 34 -12.17 -17.43 -12.38
CA GLY A 34 -13.07 -17.64 -11.24
C GLY A 34 -12.36 -18.05 -9.95
N LYS A 35 -11.20 -18.72 -10.03
CA LYS A 35 -10.40 -19.09 -8.84
C LYS A 35 -9.74 -17.89 -8.15
N LYS A 36 -9.60 -16.77 -8.86
CA LYS A 36 -9.03 -15.52 -8.33
C LYS A 36 -10.11 -14.51 -7.92
N CYS A 37 -11.38 -14.79 -8.23
CA CYS A 37 -12.48 -13.93 -7.85
C CYS A 37 -12.80 -14.15 -6.38
N ILE A 38 -12.88 -13.06 -5.62
CA ILE A 38 -13.23 -13.05 -4.22
C ILE A 38 -14.48 -12.18 -4.11
N SER A 39 -15.54 -12.68 -3.47
CA SER A 39 -16.82 -11.97 -3.31
C SER A 39 -17.30 -12.01 -1.86
N SER A 40 -18.25 -11.13 -1.54
CA SER A 40 -18.95 -11.07 -0.24
C SER A 40 -18.00 -10.94 0.96
N GLN A 41 -16.96 -10.11 0.81
CA GLN A 41 -16.03 -9.79 1.90
C GLN A 41 -16.38 -8.43 2.50
N THR A 42 -16.17 -8.30 3.81
CA THR A 42 -16.27 -7.00 4.51
C THR A 42 -14.99 -6.17 4.39
N PHE A 43 -13.87 -6.81 4.05
CA PHE A 43 -12.61 -6.18 3.70
C PHE A 43 -11.90 -6.96 2.58
N ILE A 44 -11.10 -6.29 1.76
CA ILE A 44 -10.35 -6.95 0.68
C ILE A 44 -8.97 -6.33 0.49
N LYS A 45 -7.99 -7.17 0.15
CA LYS A 45 -6.67 -6.71 -0.31
C LYS A 45 -6.74 -6.36 -1.79
N PHE A 46 -6.60 -5.08 -2.13
CA PHE A 46 -6.69 -4.59 -3.50
C PHE A 46 -5.54 -3.62 -3.80
N LEU A 47 -4.78 -3.87 -4.88
CA LEU A 47 -3.62 -3.08 -5.31
C LEU A 47 -2.60 -2.77 -4.19
N GLY A 48 -2.45 -3.72 -3.25
CA GLY A 48 -1.54 -3.60 -2.11
C GLY A 48 -2.02 -2.59 -1.07
N HIS A 49 -3.34 -2.47 -0.89
CA HIS A 49 -4.01 -1.83 0.24
C HIS A 49 -5.06 -2.79 0.80
N ILE A 50 -5.44 -2.61 2.06
CA ILE A 50 -6.65 -3.22 2.61
C ILE A 50 -7.78 -2.19 2.47
N ILE A 51 -8.93 -2.60 1.95
CA ILE A 51 -10.09 -1.73 1.76
C ILE A 51 -11.27 -2.35 2.50
N ASP A 52 -11.96 -1.56 3.30
CA ASP A 52 -13.17 -1.96 4.03
C ASP A 52 -14.19 -0.80 4.12
N GLY A 53 -15.25 -0.98 4.90
CA GLY A 53 -16.29 0.03 5.10
C GLY A 53 -15.83 1.31 5.81
N GLN A 54 -14.64 1.33 6.43
CA GLN A 54 -14.05 2.51 7.07
C GLN A 54 -13.09 3.26 6.14
N GLY A 55 -12.63 2.61 5.07
CA GLY A 55 -11.84 3.24 4.02
C GLY A 55 -10.67 2.42 3.54
N ILE A 56 -9.56 3.10 3.22
CA ILE A 56 -8.33 2.51 2.69
C ILE A 56 -7.29 2.46 3.79
N HIS A 57 -6.79 1.27 4.07
CA HIS A 57 -5.81 1.00 5.10
C HIS A 57 -4.49 0.51 4.50
N PRO A 58 -3.37 0.68 5.22
CA PRO A 58 -2.11 0.11 4.82
C PRO A 58 -2.14 -1.42 4.82
N ASP A 59 -1.45 -2.01 3.85
CA ASP A 59 -1.23 -3.45 3.76
C ASP A 59 -0.14 -3.87 4.78
N PRO A 60 -0.46 -4.71 5.79
CA PRO A 60 0.49 -5.09 6.83
C PRO A 60 1.79 -5.67 6.28
N ASP A 61 1.73 -6.39 5.16
CA ASP A 61 2.92 -6.96 4.52
C ASP A 61 3.87 -5.87 4.01
N LYS A 62 3.32 -4.79 3.45
CA LYS A 62 4.12 -3.64 2.99
C LYS A 62 4.70 -2.86 4.16
N ILE A 63 3.94 -2.70 5.23
CA ILE A 63 4.41 -2.03 6.44
C ILE A 63 5.55 -2.83 7.08
N ALA A 64 5.36 -4.14 7.25
CA ALA A 64 6.37 -5.05 7.80
C ALA A 64 7.64 -5.07 6.94
N ALA A 65 7.52 -4.99 5.61
CA ALA A 65 8.67 -4.92 4.72
C ALA A 65 9.52 -3.64 4.94
N ILE A 66 8.89 -2.50 5.24
CA ILE A 66 9.59 -1.24 5.55
C ILE A 66 10.19 -1.30 6.96
N GLU A 67 9.45 -1.82 7.94
CA GLU A 67 9.91 -1.93 9.32
C GLU A 67 11.17 -2.81 9.44
N ASN A 68 11.14 -3.96 8.77
CA ASN A 68 12.22 -4.94 8.78
C ASN A 68 13.38 -4.58 7.84
N TYR A 69 13.25 -3.53 7.05
CA TYR A 69 14.30 -3.08 6.14
C TYR A 69 15.56 -2.70 6.93
N GLN A 70 16.74 -3.07 6.44
CA GLN A 70 18.01 -2.75 7.09
C GLN A 70 18.49 -1.35 6.68
N PRO A 71 19.28 -0.65 7.51
CA PRO A 71 19.87 0.64 7.11
C PRO A 71 20.58 0.51 5.74
N PRO A 72 20.23 1.33 4.74
CA PRO A 72 20.81 1.23 3.41
C PRO A 72 22.29 1.62 3.45
N THR A 73 23.13 0.77 2.88
CA THR A 73 24.59 0.95 2.83
C THR A 73 25.05 1.60 1.52
N ASN A 74 24.18 1.63 0.51
CA ASN A 74 24.49 2.17 -0.80
C ASN A 74 23.29 2.87 -1.45
N LYS A 75 23.55 3.63 -2.53
CA LYS A 75 22.53 4.42 -3.23
C LYS A 75 21.41 3.58 -3.83
N LYS A 76 21.67 2.31 -4.17
CA LYS A 76 20.65 1.42 -4.73
C LYS A 76 19.66 1.00 -3.64
N GLU A 77 20.15 0.54 -2.50
CA GLU A 77 19.35 0.21 -1.32
C GLU A 77 18.57 1.43 -0.82
N LEU A 78 19.21 2.60 -0.77
CA LEU A 78 18.51 3.84 -0.41
C LEU A 78 17.33 4.12 -1.34
N LYS A 79 17.51 4.02 -2.66
CA LYS A 79 16.42 4.21 -3.62
C LYS A 79 15.31 3.17 -3.43
N GLN A 80 15.65 1.93 -3.10
CA GLN A 80 14.66 0.89 -2.81
C GLN A 80 13.85 1.24 -1.56
N LEU A 81 14.52 1.60 -0.46
CA LEU A 81 13.87 2.05 0.77
C LEU A 81 12.95 3.24 0.51
N LEU A 82 13.42 4.28 -0.18
CA LEU A 82 12.63 5.47 -0.50
C LEU A 82 11.41 5.13 -1.37
N GLY A 83 11.58 4.24 -2.34
CA GLY A 83 10.48 3.76 -3.19
C GLY A 83 9.43 2.98 -2.40
N MET A 84 9.85 2.12 -1.47
CA MET A 84 8.94 1.41 -0.57
C MET A 84 8.25 2.38 0.40
N ALA A 85 9.00 3.28 1.02
CA ALA A 85 8.50 4.27 1.96
C ALA A 85 7.45 5.19 1.32
N ASN A 86 7.55 5.48 0.01
CA ASN A 86 6.59 6.30 -0.72
C ASN A 86 5.14 5.79 -0.62
N TYR A 87 4.95 4.50 -0.36
CA TYR A 87 3.67 3.92 -0.02
C TYR A 87 3.00 4.57 1.20
N LEU A 88 3.78 4.99 2.18
CA LEU A 88 3.32 5.58 3.45
C LEU A 88 2.89 7.04 3.33
N ALA A 89 3.16 7.71 2.20
CA ALA A 89 2.92 9.15 2.05
C ALA A 89 1.46 9.56 2.29
N ARG A 90 0.50 8.67 2.01
CA ARG A 90 -0.94 8.90 2.25
C ARG A 90 -1.41 8.59 3.67
N PHE A 91 -0.59 7.93 4.48
CA PHE A 91 -0.96 7.42 5.79
C PHE A 91 -0.22 8.12 6.93
N VAL A 92 0.92 8.74 6.64
CA VAL A 92 1.78 9.38 7.64
C VAL A 92 1.71 10.90 7.52
N PRO A 93 1.26 11.63 8.54
CA PRO A 93 1.31 13.08 8.54
C PRO A 93 2.75 13.57 8.56
N ASN A 94 3.03 14.67 7.84
CA ASN A 94 4.39 15.24 7.71
C ASN A 94 5.43 14.22 7.18
N TYR A 95 4.99 13.30 6.32
CA TYR A 95 5.83 12.28 5.68
C TYR A 95 7.09 12.85 5.02
N SER A 96 6.94 13.97 4.30
CA SER A 96 8.05 14.62 3.59
C SER A 96 9.16 15.05 4.56
N ASP A 97 8.81 15.60 5.72
CA ASP A 97 9.79 16.05 6.73
C ASP A 97 10.56 14.87 7.33
N ILE A 98 9.89 13.73 7.49
CA ILE A 98 10.50 12.50 8.01
C ILE A 98 11.53 11.97 7.02
N LEU A 99 11.23 11.99 5.72
CA LEU A 99 12.12 11.45 4.70
C LEU A 99 13.13 12.42 4.15
N PHE A 100 12.98 13.72 4.39
CA PHE A 100 13.89 14.72 3.88
C PHE A 100 15.37 14.35 4.16
N PRO A 101 15.78 13.96 5.39
CA PRO A 101 17.17 13.57 5.66
C PRO A 101 17.64 12.32 4.89
N LEU A 102 16.73 11.39 4.58
CA LEU A 102 17.03 10.19 3.79
C LEU A 102 17.10 10.51 2.29
N THR A 103 16.24 11.40 1.80
CA THR A 103 16.27 11.83 0.39
C THR A 103 17.51 12.67 0.06
N SER A 104 18.01 13.48 1.01
CA SER A 104 19.26 14.23 0.85
C SER A 104 20.47 13.30 0.68
N MET A 105 20.36 12.04 1.11
CA MET A 105 21.43 11.06 0.87
C MET A 105 21.61 10.67 -0.60
N LEU A 106 20.64 11.00 -1.47
CA LEU A 106 20.76 10.75 -2.91
C LEU A 106 21.82 11.65 -3.56
N SER A 107 22.04 12.85 -3.01
CA SER A 107 23.07 13.80 -3.44
C SER A 107 24.34 13.67 -2.59
N ASN A 108 24.20 13.49 -1.27
CA ASN A 108 25.34 13.39 -0.34
C ASN A 108 25.39 12.02 0.34
N LYS A 109 26.44 11.22 0.12
CA LYS A 109 26.47 9.79 0.55
C LYS A 109 26.78 9.56 2.04
N VAL A 110 26.46 10.50 2.93
CA VAL A 110 26.82 10.39 4.36
C VAL A 110 25.60 9.99 5.18
N TRP A 111 25.73 8.89 5.93
CA TRP A 111 24.77 8.48 6.95
C TRP A 111 25.22 9.03 8.30
N GLU A 112 24.51 10.04 8.80
CA GLU A 112 24.82 10.69 10.08
C GLU A 112 23.59 10.63 11.02
N ALA A 113 23.70 11.29 12.16
CA ALA A 113 22.63 11.34 13.16
C ALA A 113 21.25 11.76 12.60
N PRO A 114 21.12 12.74 11.67
CA PRO A 114 19.83 13.09 11.09
C PRO A 114 19.20 11.97 10.25
N GLN A 115 20.01 11.23 9.48
CA GLN A 115 19.57 10.11 8.65
C GLN A 115 19.12 8.93 9.51
N GLU A 116 19.91 8.60 10.54
CA GLU A 116 19.57 7.56 11.50
C GLU A 116 18.26 7.91 12.23
N ALA A 117 18.12 9.14 12.71
CA ALA A 117 16.91 9.61 13.37
C ALA A 117 15.69 9.53 12.45
N ALA A 118 15.82 9.94 11.18
CA ALA A 118 14.78 9.83 10.17
C ALA A 118 14.38 8.36 9.92
N PHE A 119 15.35 7.46 9.79
CA PHE A 119 15.12 6.04 9.59
C PHE A 119 14.41 5.39 10.77
N GLN A 120 14.84 5.67 12.00
CA GLN A 120 14.18 5.16 13.20
C GLN A 120 12.77 5.74 13.37
N LYS A 121 12.56 7.01 13.02
CA LYS A 121 11.22 7.62 13.01
C LYS A 121 10.30 6.93 11.99
N LEU A 122 10.79 6.65 10.78
CA LEU A 122 10.07 5.87 9.77
C LEU A 122 9.67 4.48 10.30
N LYS A 123 10.60 3.76 10.92
CA LYS A 123 10.32 2.44 11.54
C LYS A 123 9.29 2.54 12.67
N LYS A 124 9.37 3.58 13.49
CA LYS A 124 8.41 3.81 14.57
C LYS A 124 6.98 3.97 14.05
N TYR A 125 6.79 4.71 12.95
CA TYR A 125 5.47 4.81 12.32
C TYR A 125 4.98 3.45 11.81
N CYS A 126 5.86 2.66 11.19
CA CYS A 126 5.49 1.33 10.72
C CYS A 126 4.98 0.44 11.86
N ARG A 127 5.66 0.46 13.02
CA ARG A 127 5.20 -0.26 14.23
C ARG A 127 3.85 0.21 14.72
N GLN A 128 3.62 1.53 14.75
CA GLN A 128 2.35 2.10 15.20
C GLN A 128 1.18 1.76 14.28
N ILE A 129 1.44 1.46 13.01
CA ILE A 129 0.41 1.02 12.06
C ILE A 129 0.09 -0.48 12.21
N LEU A 130 1.05 -1.28 12.68
CA LEU A 130 0.88 -2.73 12.87
C LEU A 130 0.32 -3.11 14.25
N CYS A 131 0.37 -2.22 15.24
CA CYS A 131 -0.20 -2.41 16.58
C CYS A 131 -1.64 -1.90 16.66
#